data_AF-A0A2V7PZ60-F1
#
_entry.id   AF-A0A2V7PZ60-F1
#
_cell.length_a   1.000
_cell.length_b   1.000
_cell.length_c   1.000
_cell.angle_alpha   90.00
_cell.angle_beta   90.00
_cell.angle_gamma   90.00
#
_symmetry.space_group_name_H-M   'P 1'
#
loop_
_entity.id
_entity.type
_entity.pdbx_description
1 polymer ?
#
loop_
_entity_poly.entity_id
_entity_poly.type
_entity_poly.pdbx_seq_one_letter_code
_entity_poly.pdbx_strand_id
1 'polypeptide(L)'
;MPFRSFRFTPVLAGALALAPALTAQNRDSTRLKEIVVTATRTPAPIGSVGSSADVLGAEELARRQVASLRQALQLLTGGTVLVSGAPGGV
;
A
#
# COMPACT_ATOMS: atom_id res chain seq x y z
N MET A 1 -67.97 23.76 -7.58
CA MET A 1 -67.35 22.44 -7.86
C MET A 1 -65.86 22.55 -7.56
N PRO A 2 -65.27 21.67 -6.75
CA PRO A 2 -63.96 21.89 -6.12
C PRO A 2 -62.78 21.49 -7.02
N PHE A 3 -61.77 22.37 -7.10
CA PHE A 3 -60.45 22.06 -7.66
C PHE A 3 -59.64 21.23 -6.66
N ARG A 4 -59.20 20.05 -7.10
CA ARG A 4 -58.51 19.04 -6.31
C ARG A 4 -57.00 19.30 -6.38
N SER A 5 -56.37 19.46 -5.22
CA SER A 5 -54.92 19.65 -5.06
C SER A 5 -54.17 18.34 -5.34
N PHE A 6 -53.27 18.35 -6.32
CA PHE A 6 -52.38 17.21 -6.60
C PHE A 6 -50.99 17.50 -6.03
N ARG A 7 -50.69 16.86 -4.89
CA ARG A 7 -49.40 16.96 -4.19
C ARG A 7 -48.39 16.06 -4.90
N PHE A 8 -47.48 16.65 -5.67
CA PHE A 8 -46.31 15.96 -6.23
C PHE A 8 -45.12 16.03 -5.27
N THR A 9 -45.01 15.08 -4.35
CA THR A 9 -43.73 14.82 -3.65
C THR A 9 -43.69 13.39 -3.10
N PRO A 10 -43.10 12.44 -3.85
CA PRO A 10 -42.43 11.32 -3.21
C PRO A 10 -41.12 10.90 -3.91
N VAL A 11 -40.34 11.82 -4.48
CA VAL A 11 -39.02 11.47 -5.06
C VAL A 11 -37.90 11.55 -4.02
N LEU A 12 -37.99 12.48 -3.07
CA LEU A 12 -36.97 12.67 -2.02
C LEU A 12 -36.90 11.49 -1.03
N ALA A 13 -38.01 10.79 -0.81
CA ALA A 13 -38.07 9.66 0.12
C ALA A 13 -37.34 8.41 -0.40
N GLY A 14 -37.28 8.20 -1.72
CA GLY A 14 -36.59 7.05 -2.33
C GLY A 14 -35.06 7.16 -2.25
N ALA A 15 -34.51 8.37 -2.37
CA ALA A 15 -33.07 8.61 -2.27
C ALA A 15 -32.53 8.40 -0.85
N LEU A 16 -33.35 8.64 0.18
CA LEU A 16 -32.94 8.44 1.58
C LEU A 16 -32.89 6.95 1.99
N ALA A 17 -33.67 6.09 1.33
CA ALA A 17 -33.75 4.66 1.64
C ALA A 17 -32.51 3.84 1.21
N LEU A 18 -31.67 4.39 0.32
CA LEU A 18 -30.43 3.76 -0.16
C LEU A 18 -29.19 4.13 0.66
N ALA A 19 -29.29 5.09 1.60
CA ALA A 19 -28.19 5.50 2.47
C ALA A 19 -27.53 4.36 3.29
N PRO A 20 -28.26 3.40 3.90
CA PRO A 20 -27.62 2.38 4.71
C PRO A 20 -26.79 1.37 3.88
N ALA A 21 -27.10 1.19 2.60
CA ALA A 21 -26.35 0.27 1.72
C ALA A 21 -24.91 0.74 1.45
N LEU A 22 -24.64 2.05 1.51
CA LEU A 22 -23.29 2.59 1.41
C LEU A 22 -22.45 2.30 2.67
N THR A 23 -23.07 2.31 3.85
CA THR A 23 -22.38 2.05 5.12
C THR A 23 -22.08 0.56 5.37
N ALA A 24 -22.75 -0.33 4.63
CA ALA A 24 -22.53 -1.78 4.70
C ALA A 24 -21.21 -2.23 4.04
N GLN A 25 -20.55 -1.37 3.26
CA GLN A 25 -19.24 -1.65 2.67
C GLN A 25 -18.10 -1.45 3.69
N ASN A 26 -18.25 -2.00 4.90
CA ASN A 26 -17.12 -2.09 5.82
C ASN A 26 -16.11 -3.07 5.22
N ARG A 27 -15.05 -2.53 4.60
CA ARG A 27 -13.96 -3.32 4.03
C ARG A 27 -13.22 -3.98 5.18
N ASP A 28 -13.60 -5.21 5.50
CA ASP A 28 -12.87 -6.08 6.42
C ASP A 28 -11.59 -6.62 5.75
N SER A 29 -10.77 -5.71 5.26
CA SER A 29 -9.46 -6.01 4.71
C SER A 29 -8.45 -5.86 5.83
N THR A 30 -8.10 -6.97 6.47
CA THR A 30 -6.97 -6.98 7.40
C THR A 30 -5.68 -6.73 6.60
N ARG A 31 -5.02 -5.59 6.87
CA ARG A 31 -3.72 -5.28 6.25
C ARG A 31 -2.66 -6.23 6.80
N LEU A 32 -2.11 -7.07 5.93
CA LEU A 32 -0.99 -7.93 6.29
C LEU A 32 0.24 -7.08 6.62
N LYS A 33 1.01 -7.55 7.60
CA LYS A 33 2.34 -6.98 7.90
C LYS A 33 3.27 -7.26 6.73
N GLU A 34 4.29 -6.45 6.57
CA GLU A 34 5.34 -6.69 5.57
C GLU A 34 6.08 -7.99 5.90
N ILE A 35 6.11 -8.90 4.92
CA ILE A 35 6.69 -10.24 5.05
C ILE A 35 8.01 -10.30 4.28
N VAL A 36 9.03 -10.84 4.92
CA VAL A 36 10.34 -11.11 4.32
C VAL A 36 10.62 -12.61 4.33
N VAL A 37 11.39 -13.08 3.34
CA VAL A 37 11.83 -14.48 3.22
C VAL A 37 13.34 -14.65 3.18
N THR A 38 14.07 -13.56 2.87
CA THR A 38 15.51 -13.59 2.60
C THR A 38 16.33 -13.97 3.82
N ALA A 39 15.88 -13.58 5.02
CA ALA A 39 16.62 -13.79 6.26
C ALA A 39 16.51 -15.24 6.81
N THR A 40 15.32 -15.83 6.75
CA THR A 40 15.04 -17.13 7.40
C THR A 40 14.68 -18.24 6.41
N ARG A 41 14.57 -17.93 5.11
CA ARG A 41 14.02 -18.82 4.06
C ARG A 41 12.57 -19.26 4.30
N THR A 42 11.89 -18.63 5.25
CA THR A 42 10.49 -18.86 5.61
C THR A 42 9.77 -17.52 5.69
N PRO A 43 8.48 -17.43 5.34
CA PRO A 43 7.74 -16.17 5.46
C PRO A 43 7.65 -15.72 6.91
N ALA A 44 8.23 -14.57 7.23
CA ALA A 44 8.17 -13.97 8.56
C ALA A 44 7.97 -12.45 8.48
N PRO A 45 7.23 -11.83 9.41
CA PRO A 45 7.19 -10.37 9.55
C PRO A 45 8.60 -9.80 9.81
N ILE A 46 8.95 -8.68 9.18
CA ILE A 46 10.30 -8.08 9.31
C ILE A 46 10.73 -7.85 10.78
N GLY A 47 9.82 -7.37 11.63
CA GLY A 47 10.09 -7.13 13.06
C GLY A 47 10.18 -8.39 13.94
N SER A 48 10.03 -9.59 13.36
CA SER A 48 10.18 -10.86 14.07
C SER A 48 11.44 -11.64 13.68
N VAL A 49 12.25 -11.09 12.77
CA VAL A 49 13.51 -11.69 12.34
C VAL A 49 14.60 -11.40 13.37
N GLY A 50 15.40 -12.40 13.73
CA GLY A 50 16.50 -12.27 14.72
C GLY A 50 17.77 -11.59 14.19
N SER A 51 17.74 -11.02 12.99
CA SER A 51 18.85 -10.35 12.31
C SER A 51 18.42 -8.99 11.77
N SER A 52 19.36 -8.07 11.60
CA SER A 52 19.08 -6.79 10.93
C SER A 52 18.80 -7.03 9.44
N ALA A 53 17.68 -6.51 8.95
CA ALA A 53 17.28 -6.60 7.55
C ALA A 53 16.55 -5.33 7.12
N ASP A 54 16.90 -4.80 5.96
CA ASP A 54 16.25 -3.64 5.33
C ASP A 54 15.51 -4.07 4.06
N VAL A 55 14.34 -3.47 3.82
CA VAL A 55 13.53 -3.71 2.62
C VAL A 55 13.48 -2.43 1.79
N LEU A 56 13.94 -2.53 0.53
CA LEU A 56 13.84 -1.45 -0.45
C LEU A 56 12.68 -1.76 -1.41
N GLY A 57 11.56 -1.05 -1.24
CA GLY A 57 10.35 -1.23 -2.05
C GLY A 57 10.48 -0.71 -3.48
N ALA A 58 9.78 -1.35 -4.43
CA ALA A 58 9.86 -1.03 -5.85
C ALA A 58 9.39 0.40 -6.17
N GLU A 59 8.32 0.85 -5.51
CA GLU A 59 7.75 2.19 -5.72
C GLU A 59 8.73 3.27 -5.27
N GLU A 60 9.46 3.03 -4.19
CA GLU A 60 10.43 3.98 -3.67
C GLU A 60 11.69 4.03 -4.53
N LEU A 61 12.18 2.86 -5.00
CA LEU A 61 13.28 2.79 -5.95
C LEU A 61 12.93 3.51 -7.26
N ALA A 62 11.71 3.34 -7.76
CA ALA A 62 11.21 4.03 -8.95
C ALA A 62 11.11 5.55 -8.73
N ARG A 63 10.53 5.98 -7.60
CA ARG A 63 10.40 7.41 -7.24
C ARG A 63 11.76 8.11 -7.16
N ARG A 64 12.77 7.41 -6.64
CA ARG A 64 14.16 7.91 -6.54
C ARG A 64 14.98 7.73 -7.80
N GLN A 65 14.40 7.15 -8.85
CA GLN A 65 15.10 6.84 -10.10
C GLN A 65 16.39 6.02 -9.89
N VAL A 66 16.36 5.08 -8.93
CA VAL A 66 17.49 4.20 -8.65
C VAL A 66 17.65 3.23 -9.82
N ALA A 67 18.77 3.34 -10.54
CA ALA A 67 19.02 2.62 -11.78
C ALA A 67 19.98 1.43 -11.61
N SER A 68 20.56 1.24 -10.41
CA SER A 68 21.51 0.16 -10.15
C SER A 68 21.46 -0.33 -8.71
N LEU A 69 21.83 -1.61 -8.50
CA LEU A 69 21.95 -2.20 -7.17
C LEU A 69 22.96 -1.44 -6.30
N ARG A 70 24.05 -0.95 -6.90
CA ARG A 70 25.04 -0.13 -6.21
C ARG A 70 24.43 1.10 -5.56
N GLN A 71 23.65 1.85 -6.34
CA GLN A 71 22.95 3.03 -5.84
C GLN A 71 21.96 2.65 -4.74
N ALA A 72 21.25 1.53 -4.89
CA ALA A 72 20.33 1.03 -3.86
C ALA A 72 21.05 0.71 -2.54
N LEU A 73 22.19 0.01 -2.60
CA LEU A 73 22.99 -0.35 -1.42
C LEU A 73 23.60 0.87 -0.72
N GLN A 74 23.92 1.93 -1.46
CA GLN A 74 24.41 3.19 -0.89
C GLN A 74 23.36 3.94 -0.07
N LEU A 75 22.07 3.60 -0.21
CA LEU A 75 20.99 4.17 0.62
C LEU A 75 20.89 3.52 2.00
N LEU A 76 21.47 2.34 2.18
CA LEU A 76 21.38 1.57 3.40
C LEU A 76 22.42 2.02 4.43
N THR A 77 22.05 1.95 5.70
CA THR A 77 22.98 2.27 6.80
C THR A 77 23.77 1.03 7.20
N GLY A 78 25.05 1.20 7.56
CA GLY A 78 25.86 0.12 8.13
C GLY A 78 26.66 -0.72 7.13
N GLY A 79 26.69 -0.33 5.84
CA GLY A 79 27.52 -0.95 4.82
C GLY A 79 28.42 0.06 4.11
N THR A 80 29.58 -0.40 3.62
CA THR A 80 30.41 0.37 2.68
C THR A 80 30.37 -0.32 1.33
N VAL A 81 30.00 0.42 0.28
CA VAL A 81 29.94 -0.08 -1.09
C VAL A 81 31.21 0.34 -1.81
N LEU A 82 32.08 -0.62 -2.13
CA LEU A 82 33.29 -0.37 -2.91
C LEU A 82 32.97 -0.49 -4.41
N VAL A 83 33.56 0.38 -5.22
CA VAL A 83 33.42 0.31 -6.67
C VAL A 83 34.49 -0.63 -7.23
N SER A 84 34.08 -1.72 -7.89
CA SER A 84 35.01 -2.56 -8.65
C SER A 84 34.72 -2.44 -10.14
N GLY A 85 35.70 -1.92 -10.90
CA GLY A 85 35.66 -1.87 -12.36
C GLY A 85 34.48 -1.11 -12.96
N ALA A 86 33.84 -1.72 -13.96
CA ALA A 86 32.83 -1.10 -14.82
C ALA A 86 31.49 -0.82 -14.10
N PRO A 87 30.61 0.02 -14.67
CA PRO A 87 29.25 0.22 -14.16
C PRO A 87 28.51 -1.12 -14.03
N GLY A 88 28.07 -1.47 -12.81
CA GLY A 88 27.45 -2.76 -12.49
C GLY A 88 28.23 -3.63 -11.50
N GLY A 89 29.54 -3.45 -11.36
CA GLY A 89 30.35 -4.14 -10.35
C GLY A 89 30.15 -3.57 -8.94
N VAL A 90 29.70 -4.40 -8.01
CA VAL A 90 29.68 -4.13 -6.56
C VAL A 90 30.41 -5.24 -5.83
#